data_AF-A0AAJ1H5B7-F1
#
_entry.id   AF-A0AAJ1H5B7-F1
#
_cell.length_a   1.000
_cell.length_b   1.000
_cell.length_c   1.000
_cell.angle_alpha   90.00
_cell.angle_beta   90.00
_cell.angle_gamma   90.00
#
_symmetry.space_group_name_H-M   'P 1'
#
loop_
_entity.id
_entity.type
_entity.pdbx_description
1 polymer ?
#
loop_
_entity_poly.entity_id
_entity_poly.type
_entity_poly.pdbx_seq_one_letter_code
_entity_poly.pdbx_strand_id
1 'polypeptide(L)'
;MFEHLEPRVLLMADLLERADEWSPETFAAELHRRAGAAVVTVEDDRLLTASGLGRTMPATSAGPWARYVAAGIDVSTFQPLAPTTPPE
;
A
#
# COMPACT_ATOMS: atom_id res chain seq x y z
N MET A 1 -7.29 7.86 8.01
CA MET A 1 -6.88 8.28 6.65
C MET A 1 -6.61 7.03 5.83
N PHE A 2 -6.97 7.01 4.54
CA PHE A 2 -6.61 5.90 3.66
C PHE A 2 -5.21 6.11 3.11
N GLU A 3 -4.35 5.11 3.28
CA GLU A 3 -2.97 5.16 2.82
C GLU A 3 -2.61 3.91 2.02
N HIS A 4 -2.07 4.10 0.81
CA HIS A 4 -1.69 2.97 -0.04
C HIS A 4 -0.49 2.23 0.54
N LEU A 5 -0.54 0.89 0.48
CA LEU A 5 0.53 0.03 0.98
C LEU A 5 1.77 0.11 0.09
N GLU A 6 1.54 0.05 -1.22
CA GLU A 6 2.52 0.43 -2.22
C GLU A 6 2.19 1.84 -2.71
N PRO A 7 3.14 2.79 -2.74
CA PRO A 7 2.87 4.13 -3.22
C PRO A 7 2.29 4.08 -4.63
N ARG A 8 1.09 4.66 -4.84
CA ARG A 8 0.35 4.55 -6.11
C ARG A 8 1.19 4.90 -7.33
N VAL A 9 2.04 5.92 -7.23
CA VAL A 9 2.92 6.33 -8.33
C VAL A 9 3.93 5.24 -8.71
N LEU A 10 4.48 4.51 -7.74
CA LEU A 10 5.41 3.42 -7.97
C LEU A 10 4.68 2.18 -8.50
N LEU A 11 3.53 1.85 -7.92
CA LEU A 11 2.68 0.76 -8.42
C LEU A 11 2.27 0.99 -9.88
N MET A 12 1.81 2.20 -10.21
CA MET A 12 1.41 2.52 -11.59
C MET A 12 2.61 2.51 -12.55
N ALA A 13 3.77 3.02 -12.12
CA ALA A 13 4.98 2.99 -12.96
C ALA A 13 5.39 1.55 -13.29
N ASP A 14 5.48 0.68 -12.29
CA ASP A 14 5.87 -0.73 -12.49
C ASP A 14 4.82 -1.51 -13.30
N LEU A 15 3.52 -1.26 -13.07
CA LEU A 15 2.46 -1.88 -13.88
C LEU A 15 2.52 -1.45 -15.35
N LEU A 16 2.85 -0.19 -15.63
CA LEU A 16 2.97 0.32 -16.99
C LEU A 16 4.24 -0.19 -17.69
N GLU A 17 5.37 -0.24 -16.98
CA GLU A 17 6.64 -0.77 -17.52
C GLU A 17 6.51 -2.23 -17.97
N ARG A 18 5.62 -3.00 -17.33
CA ARG A 18 5.42 -4.42 -17.61
C ARG A 18 4.12 -4.73 -18.35
N ALA A 19 3.41 -3.70 -18.82
CA ALA A 19 2.10 -3.86 -19.44
C ALA A 19 2.13 -4.77 -20.68
N ASP A 20 3.22 -4.72 -21.44
CA ASP A 20 3.40 -5.54 -22.65
C ASP A 20 3.72 -7.02 -22.34
N GLU A 21 4.05 -7.35 -21.08
CA GLU A 21 4.38 -8.72 -20.64
C GLU A 21 3.14 -9.53 -20.24
N TRP A 22 1.99 -8.87 -20.06
CA TRP A 22 0.83 -9.46 -19.40
C TRP A 22 -0.42 -9.43 -20.27
N SER A 23 -1.26 -10.46 -20.14
CA SER A 23 -2.63 -10.39 -20.64
C SER A 23 -3.45 -9.42 -19.77
N PRO A 24 -4.60 -8.91 -20.27
CA PRO A 24 -5.50 -8.09 -19.47
C PRO A 24 -5.92 -8.75 -18.14
N GLU A 25 -6.12 -10.07 -18.13
CA GLU A 25 -6.49 -10.83 -16.94
C GLU A 25 -5.35 -10.90 -15.92
N THR A 26 -4.12 -11.16 -16.39
CA THR A 26 -2.93 -11.16 -15.52
C THR A 26 -2.66 -9.75 -14.97
N PHE A 27 -2.81 -8.73 -15.79
CA PHE A 27 -2.70 -7.34 -15.36
C PHE A 27 -3.73 -7.00 -14.27
N ALA A 28 -5.00 -7.37 -14.48
CA ALA A 28 -6.06 -7.12 -13.51
C ALA A 28 -5.82 -7.87 -12.18
N ALA A 29 -5.33 -9.11 -12.25
CA ALA A 29 -4.98 -9.89 -11.06
C ALA A 29 -3.82 -9.24 -10.29
N GLU A 30 -2.76 -8.78 -10.98
CA GLU A 30 -1.62 -8.10 -10.36
C GLU A 30 -2.00 -6.76 -9.75
N LEU A 31 -2.82 -5.97 -10.45
CA LEU A 31 -3.37 -4.73 -9.91
C LEU A 31 -4.20 -5.01 -8.65
N HIS A 32 -5.11 -5.99 -8.69
CA HIS A 32 -5.94 -6.33 -7.53
C HIS A 32 -5.08 -6.81 -6.33
N ARG A 33 -4.05 -7.61 -6.60
CA ARG A 33 -3.12 -8.12 -5.59
C ARG A 33 -2.31 -7.01 -4.91
N ARG A 34 -1.95 -5.95 -5.64
CA ARG A 34 -1.00 -4.92 -5.19
C ARG A 34 -1.62 -3.58 -4.81
N ALA A 35 -2.79 -3.25 -5.34
CA ALA A 35 -3.53 -2.02 -5.05
C ALA A 35 -4.21 -2.06 -3.65
N GLY A 36 -3.45 -2.47 -2.64
CA GLY A 36 -3.88 -2.46 -1.25
C GLY A 36 -3.76 -1.07 -0.61
N ALA A 37 -4.64 -0.80 0.35
CA ALA A 37 -4.55 0.36 1.23
C ALA A 37 -4.76 -0.07 2.68
N ALA A 38 -4.12 0.63 3.61
CA ALA A 38 -4.40 0.58 5.03
C ALA A 38 -5.18 1.81 5.47
N VAL A 39 -5.97 1.64 6.52
CA VAL A 39 -6.46 2.77 7.31
C VAL A 39 -5.44 3.05 8.39
N VAL A 40 -4.86 4.24 8.36
CA VAL A 40 -3.97 4.72 9.41
C VAL A 40 -4.66 5.78 10.25
N THR A 41 -4.40 5.76 11.56
CA THR A 41 -4.85 6.82 12.46
C THR A 41 -4.01 8.08 12.27
N VAL A 42 -4.45 9.20 12.85
CA VAL A 42 -3.64 10.43 12.87
C VAL A 42 -2.35 10.22 13.66
N GLU A 43 -2.36 9.33 14.65
CA GLU A 43 -1.17 9.03 15.45
C GLU A 43 -0.15 8.22 14.66
N ASP A 44 -0.61 7.22 13.89
CA ASP A 44 0.25 6.46 12.97
C ASP A 44 0.94 7.37 11.94
N ASP A 45 0.20 8.34 11.37
CA ASP A 45 0.74 9.31 10.41
C ASP A 45 1.83 10.21 11.01
N ARG A 46 1.67 10.59 12.29
CA ARG A 46 2.71 11.33 13.03
C ARG A 46 3.95 10.49 13.25
N LEU A 47 3.81 9.20 13.59
CA LEU A 47 4.94 8.27 13.74
C LEU A 47 5.69 8.08 12.42
N LEU A 48 4.97 7.93 11.31
CA LEU A 48 5.56 7.87 9.96
C LEU A 48 6.32 9.14 9.62
N THR A 49 5.75 10.31 9.91
CA THR A 49 6.40 11.59 9.64
C THR A 49 7.65 11.78 10.51
N ALA A 50 7.55 11.48 11.81
CA ALA A 50 8.67 11.60 12.75
C ALA A 50 9.83 10.65 12.42
N SER A 51 9.55 9.48 11.85
CA SER A 51 10.55 8.52 11.36
C SER A 51 11.13 8.87 9.98
N GLY A 52 10.69 9.96 9.35
CA GLY A 52 11.12 10.35 8.00
C GLY A 52 10.54 9.46 6.89
N LEU A 53 9.54 8.65 7.20
CA LEU A 53 8.89 7.67 6.33
C LEU A 53 7.51 8.12 5.83
N GLY A 54 7.07 9.33 6.15
CA GLY A 54 5.72 9.82 5.79
C GLY A 54 5.37 9.71 4.29
N ARG A 55 6.35 9.75 3.39
CA ARG A 55 6.12 9.60 1.93
C ARG A 55 7.17 8.71 1.24
N THR A 56 7.96 7.97 2.00
CA THR A 56 9.14 7.25 1.52
C THR A 56 9.12 5.81 2.01
N MET A 57 9.62 4.89 1.19
CA MET A 57 9.84 3.51 1.59
C MET A 57 11.23 3.37 2.24
N PRO A 58 11.38 2.50 3.26
CA PRO A 58 12.70 2.15 3.75
C PRO A 58 13.53 1.47 2.64
N ALA A 59 14.85 1.65 2.70
CA ALA A 59 15.77 1.14 1.68
C ALA A 59 15.67 -0.39 1.50
N THR A 60 15.45 -1.11 2.60
CA THR A 60 15.14 -2.53 2.60
C THR A 60 13.64 -2.72 2.84
N SER A 61 12.90 -3.01 1.78
CA SER A 61 11.47 -3.31 1.83
C SER A 61 11.24 -4.83 1.86
N ALA A 62 10.69 -5.33 2.96
CA ALA A 62 10.24 -6.72 3.09
C ALA A 62 8.73 -6.88 2.80
N GLY A 63 8.20 -6.09 1.86
CA GLY A 63 6.81 -6.14 1.44
C GLY A 63 6.00 -4.89 1.79
N PRO A 64 4.66 -4.93 1.58
CA PRO A 64 3.78 -3.76 1.66
C PRO A 64 3.73 -3.08 3.03
N TRP A 65 4.09 -3.81 4.09
CA TRP A 65 4.06 -3.35 5.47
C TRP A 65 5.36 -2.75 5.97
N ALA A 66 6.45 -2.87 5.19
CA ALA A 66 7.81 -2.58 5.64
C ALA A 66 7.96 -1.17 6.24
N ARG A 67 7.27 -0.19 5.66
CA ARG A 67 7.30 1.21 6.11
C ARG A 67 6.69 1.42 7.48
N TYR A 68 5.53 0.81 7.74
CA TYR A 68 4.84 0.90 9.04
C TYR A 68 5.63 0.19 10.13
N VAL A 69 6.14 -1.01 9.81
CA VAL A 69 7.00 -1.78 10.73
C VAL A 69 8.27 -0.99 11.07
N ALA A 70 8.91 -0.35 10.08
CA ALA A 70 10.09 0.48 10.30
C ALA A 70 9.81 1.73 11.16
N ALA A 71 8.58 2.25 11.12
CA ALA A 71 8.12 3.35 11.98
C ALA A 71 7.65 2.89 13.38
N GLY A 72 7.73 1.59 13.68
CA GLY A 72 7.31 1.01 14.96
C GLY A 72 5.80 0.81 15.10
N ILE A 73 5.05 0.86 14.00
CA ILE A 73 3.59 0.67 14.01
C ILE A 73 3.27 -0.82 13.98
N ASP A 74 2.39 -1.25 14.88
CA ASP A 74 1.90 -2.61 14.94
C ASP A 74 0.83 -2.86 13.87
N VAL A 75 1.27 -3.41 12.75
CA VAL A 75 0.41 -3.76 11.60
C VAL A 75 -0.57 -4.89 11.89
N SER A 76 -0.42 -5.64 13.00
CA SER A 76 -1.41 -6.66 13.39
C SER A 76 -2.74 -6.05 13.81
N THR A 77 -2.73 -4.75 14.16
CA THR A 77 -3.94 -3.98 14.50
C THR A 77 -4.71 -3.52 13.28
N PHE A 78 -4.15 -3.65 12.07
CA PHE A 78 -4.78 -3.15 10.86
C PHE A 78 -5.94 -4.06 10.48
N GLN A 79 -7.11 -3.45 10.32
CA GLN A 79 -8.30 -4.18 9.92
C GLN A 79 -8.53 -4.07 8.41
N PRO A 80 -8.93 -5.17 7.76
CA PRO A 80 -9.37 -5.10 6.38
C PRO A 80 -10.55 -4.14 6.30
N LEU A 81 -10.61 -3.39 5.19
CA LEU A 81 -11.84 -2.67 4.88
C LEU A 81 -12.94 -3.70 4.68
N ALA A 82 -14.04 -3.54 5.42
CA ALA A 82 -15.23 -4.30 5.13
C ALA A 82 -15.57 -4.09 3.65
N PRO A 83 -15.84 -5.16 2.88
CA PRO A 83 -16.22 -5.00 1.50
C PRO A 83 -17.43 -4.08 1.45
N THR A 84 -17.28 -2.91 0.82
CA THR A 84 -18.42 -2.06 0.51
C THR A 84 -19.21 -2.77 -0.58
N THR A 85 -20.35 -3.34 -0.23
CA THR A 85 -21.34 -3.75 -1.23
C THR A 85 -21.66 -2.51 -2.07
N PRO A 86 -21.50 -2.54 -3.40
CA PRO A 86 -21.88 -1.42 -4.23
C PRO A 86 -23.38 -1.14 -4.04
N PRO A 87 -23.83 0.13 -4.03
CA PRO A 87 -25.26 0.42 -4.08
C PRO A 87 -25.86 -0.15 -5.37
N GLU A 88 -26.99 -0.84 -5.26
CA GLU A 88 -27.82 -1.32 -6.38
C GLU A 88 -28.34 -0.19 -7.27
#